data_AF-A0A7Y5SWS0-F1
#
_entry.id   AF-A0A7Y5SWS0-F1
#
_cell.length_a   1.000
_cell.length_b   1.000
_cell.length_c   1.000
_cell.angle_alpha   90.00
_cell.angle_beta   90.00
_cell.angle_gamma   90.00
#
_symmetry.space_group_name_H-M   'P 1'
#
loop_
_entity.id
_entity.type
_entity.pdbx_description
1 polymer ?
#
loop_
_entity_poly.entity_id
_entity_poly.type
_entity_poly.pdbx_seq_one_letter_code
_entity_poly.pdbx_strand_id
1 'polypeptide(L)'
;MKLLCHCAMVLLGGGLVVATSARAQAQELYGQNLVVNGNAEAALAAPNPDVLATIPAWVRTGTFNVLAYGTPGGFPSASSPGPANRGSNFFFGGAAAIAFGSQTIDVSSGATDIDAGLVSYNFEAYLGGKGNEEDNAVLSLVFNDQNGQSVGTASLNGPSAAQRGGVTGLLLRSRSGLVPGGTRTIQLGLLFSRATGPYNDGSADNISVVFTRACPPCVADFNASGGTPDDADVDAFFTAWNRGEDCADANQSGGTPDDADVQLFFDLWNQGGC
;
A
#
# COMPACT_ATOMS: atom_id res chain seq x y z
N MET A 1 -67.76 -28.93 1.97
CA MET A 1 -66.91 -28.00 2.75
C MET A 1 -65.77 -28.84 3.32
N LYS A 2 -64.54 -28.86 2.80
CA LYS A 2 -63.54 -27.76 2.72
C LYS A 2 -63.54 -26.98 4.06
N LEU A 3 -62.49 -26.88 4.87
CA LEU A 3 -61.05 -27.07 4.65
C LEU A 3 -60.34 -27.30 6.00
N LEU A 4 -59.10 -27.78 5.88
CA LEU A 4 -58.16 -28.30 6.87
C LEU A 4 -57.75 -27.38 8.04
N CYS A 5 -57.44 -28.05 9.15
CA CYS A 5 -56.72 -27.57 10.33
C CYS A 5 -55.27 -27.17 9.98
N HIS A 6 -54.81 -26.01 10.45
CA HIS A 6 -53.47 -25.49 10.24
C HIS A 6 -52.45 -26.21 11.12
N CYS A 7 -51.48 -26.88 10.50
CA CYS A 7 -50.29 -27.39 11.16
C CYS A 7 -49.19 -26.33 11.07
N ALA A 8 -48.74 -25.81 12.22
CA ALA A 8 -47.64 -24.85 12.30
C ALA A 8 -46.31 -25.55 11.96
N MET A 9 -45.68 -25.13 10.87
CA MET A 9 -44.36 -25.58 10.44
C MET A 9 -43.33 -24.58 11.00
N VAL A 10 -42.58 -24.99 12.02
CA VAL A 10 -41.44 -24.21 12.52
C VAL A 10 -40.28 -24.40 11.55
N LEU A 11 -40.02 -23.39 10.72
CA LEU A 11 -38.83 -23.32 9.88
C LEU A 11 -37.66 -22.81 10.74
N LEU A 12 -36.78 -23.72 11.15
CA LEU A 12 -35.43 -23.38 11.62
C LEU A 12 -34.62 -22.88 10.42
N GLY A 13 -34.60 -21.56 10.22
CA GLY A 13 -33.68 -20.91 9.28
C GLY A 13 -32.25 -21.00 9.80
N GLY A 14 -31.51 -22.01 9.35
CA GLY A 14 -30.07 -22.09 9.53
C GLY A 14 -29.41 -20.96 8.72
N GLY A 15 -29.02 -19.89 9.41
CA GLY A 15 -28.18 -18.85 8.83
C GLY A 15 -26.81 -19.43 8.48
N LEU A 16 -26.48 -19.48 7.19
CA LEU A 16 -25.12 -19.69 6.74
C LEU A 16 -24.29 -18.49 7.19
N VAL A 17 -23.58 -18.63 8.31
CA VAL A 17 -22.50 -17.73 8.67
C VAL A 17 -21.37 -18.03 7.70
N VAL A 18 -21.23 -17.22 6.66
CA VAL A 18 -20.00 -17.19 5.87
C VAL A 18 -18.95 -16.56 6.78
N ALA A 19 -18.22 -17.39 7.51
CA ALA A 19 -16.98 -16.99 8.14
C ALA A 19 -15.99 -16.72 7.01
N THR A 20 -15.96 -15.49 6.50
CA THR A 20 -14.82 -15.01 5.73
C THR A 20 -13.63 -15.08 6.66
N SER A 21 -12.73 -16.04 6.43
CA SER A 21 -11.58 -16.26 7.28
C SER A 21 -10.71 -15.01 7.27
N ALA A 22 -10.34 -14.51 8.45
CA ALA A 22 -9.33 -13.45 8.58
C ALA A 22 -8.00 -13.83 7.88
N ARG A 23 -7.76 -15.13 7.66
CA ARG A 23 -6.65 -15.69 6.87
C ARG A 23 -6.62 -15.23 5.40
N ALA A 24 -7.75 -14.87 4.78
CA ALA A 24 -7.78 -14.33 3.42
C ALA A 24 -7.31 -12.87 3.34
N GLN A 25 -7.33 -12.11 4.45
CA GLN A 25 -6.92 -10.69 4.49
C GLN A 25 -5.40 -10.50 4.73
N ALA A 26 -4.67 -11.53 5.17
CA ALA A 26 -3.19 -11.50 5.24
C ALA A 26 -2.52 -11.60 3.87
N GLN A 27 -3.25 -12.07 2.88
CA GLN A 27 -2.76 -12.40 1.55
C GLN A 27 -2.68 -11.21 0.58
N GLU A 28 -3.15 -10.02 1.00
CA GLU A 28 -3.11 -8.79 0.20
C GLU A 28 -1.99 -7.81 0.63
N LEU A 29 -1.05 -8.22 1.48
CA LEU A 29 -0.06 -7.27 1.99
C LEU A 29 1.24 -7.20 1.16
N TYR A 30 1.69 -8.32 0.58
CA TYR A 30 3.01 -8.41 -0.05
C TYR A 30 2.95 -8.37 -1.58
N GLY A 31 3.99 -7.80 -2.20
CA GLY A 31 4.16 -7.79 -3.65
C GLY A 31 3.17 -6.90 -4.43
N GLN A 32 2.28 -6.19 -3.73
CA GLN A 32 1.30 -5.29 -4.34
C GLN A 32 1.30 -3.90 -3.69
N ASN A 33 0.77 -2.92 -4.43
CA ASN A 33 0.65 -1.56 -3.93
C ASN A 33 -0.50 -1.47 -2.92
N LEU A 34 -0.18 -1.07 -1.69
CA LEU A 34 -1.12 -0.90 -0.60
C LEU A 34 -1.90 0.42 -0.66
N VAL A 35 -1.50 1.35 -1.52
CA VAL A 35 -2.17 2.65 -1.67
C VAL A 35 -3.29 2.54 -2.70
N VAL A 36 -4.53 2.63 -2.23
CA VAL A 36 -5.70 2.59 -3.11
C VAL A 36 -5.81 3.91 -3.86
N ASN A 37 -6.06 3.87 -5.17
CA ASN A 37 -6.16 5.09 -5.98
C ASN A 37 -4.92 6.00 -5.80
N GLY A 38 -3.72 5.42 -5.67
CA GLY A 38 -2.45 6.18 -5.58
C GLY A 38 -2.07 6.90 -6.88
N ASN A 39 -2.73 6.57 -7.98
CA ASN A 39 -2.55 7.13 -9.33
C ASN A 39 -3.68 8.08 -9.76
N ALA A 40 -4.59 8.47 -8.85
CA ALA A 40 -5.69 9.40 -9.13
C ALA A 40 -6.71 9.00 -10.23
N GLU A 41 -6.79 7.72 -10.61
CA GLU A 41 -7.66 7.25 -11.71
C GLU A 41 -9.04 6.73 -11.27
N ALA A 42 -9.33 6.65 -9.96
CA ALA A 42 -10.57 6.01 -9.48
C ALA A 42 -11.85 6.84 -9.73
N ALA A 43 -11.73 8.10 -10.15
CA ALA A 43 -12.85 8.97 -10.49
C ALA A 43 -12.45 9.98 -11.57
N LEU A 44 -13.44 10.69 -12.11
CA LEU A 44 -13.18 11.77 -13.05
C LEU A 44 -12.41 12.92 -12.38
N ALA A 45 -11.41 13.45 -13.07
CA ALA A 45 -10.75 14.68 -12.70
C ALA A 45 -11.72 15.87 -12.68
N ALA A 46 -11.36 16.92 -11.94
CA ALA A 46 -12.09 18.16 -11.96
C ALA A 46 -12.02 18.81 -13.36
N PRO A 47 -13.11 19.45 -13.83
CA PRO A 47 -13.14 20.07 -15.16
C PRO A 47 -12.23 21.31 -15.26
N ASN A 48 -11.84 21.90 -14.14
CA ASN A 48 -10.94 23.05 -14.02
C ASN A 48 -10.40 23.13 -12.57
N PRO A 49 -9.35 23.91 -12.27
CA PRO A 49 -8.72 23.96 -10.95
C PRO A 49 -9.62 24.52 -9.82
N ASP A 50 -10.72 25.21 -10.14
CA ASP A 50 -11.62 25.83 -9.16
C ASP A 50 -12.72 24.89 -8.66
N VAL A 51 -12.92 23.75 -9.31
CA VAL A 51 -13.94 22.75 -8.94
C VAL A 51 -13.28 21.58 -8.22
N LEU A 52 -13.83 21.16 -7.08
CA LEU A 52 -13.33 19.99 -6.37
C LEU A 52 -13.94 18.70 -6.94
N ALA A 53 -13.08 17.79 -7.40
CA ALA A 53 -13.47 16.43 -7.78
C ALA A 53 -13.73 15.55 -6.55
N THR A 54 -14.36 14.39 -6.75
CA THR A 54 -14.35 13.32 -5.75
C THR A 54 -13.02 12.58 -5.83
N ILE A 55 -12.46 12.20 -4.68
CA ILE A 55 -11.22 11.41 -4.63
C ILE A 55 -11.50 10.14 -3.81
N PRO A 56 -11.92 9.05 -4.46
CA PRO A 56 -12.19 7.79 -3.78
C PRO A 56 -10.99 7.32 -2.96
N ALA A 57 -11.26 6.69 -1.82
CA ALA A 57 -10.30 6.17 -0.84
C ALA A 57 -9.46 7.22 -0.07
N TRP A 58 -9.48 8.50 -0.44
CA TRP A 58 -8.72 9.53 0.24
C TRP A 58 -9.60 10.44 1.10
N VAL A 59 -9.16 10.71 2.33
CA VAL A 59 -9.75 11.75 3.18
C VAL A 59 -9.11 13.09 2.82
N ARG A 60 -9.95 14.08 2.46
CA ARG A 60 -9.51 15.43 2.06
C ARG A 60 -9.62 16.41 3.23
N THR A 61 -8.57 17.23 3.37
CA THR A 61 -8.61 18.50 4.09
C THR A 61 -8.18 19.64 3.17
N GLY A 62 -8.90 20.77 3.23
CA GLY A 62 -8.64 21.90 2.35
C GLY A 62 -9.02 21.60 0.90
N THR A 63 -8.18 22.02 -0.05
CA THR A 63 -8.47 21.97 -1.49
C THR A 63 -7.74 20.86 -2.24
N PHE A 64 -7.29 19.80 -1.56
CA PHE A 64 -6.63 18.66 -2.21
C PHE A 64 -7.52 18.10 -3.32
N ASN A 65 -7.04 18.09 -4.56
CA ASN A 65 -7.89 17.89 -5.75
C ASN A 65 -7.20 16.98 -6.79
N VAL A 66 -7.94 16.64 -7.84
CA VAL A 66 -7.45 15.84 -8.98
C VAL A 66 -7.72 16.62 -10.26
N LEU A 67 -6.70 16.73 -11.12
CA LEU A 67 -6.81 17.34 -12.44
C LEU A 67 -6.37 16.35 -13.53
N ALA A 68 -6.86 16.57 -14.74
CA ALA A 68 -6.41 15.83 -15.91
C ALA A 68 -5.08 16.39 -16.42
N TYR A 69 -4.17 15.52 -16.83
CA TYR A 69 -2.97 15.92 -17.56
C TYR A 69 -3.36 16.73 -18.81
N GLY A 70 -2.79 17.93 -18.95
CA GLY A 70 -3.09 18.84 -20.06
C GLY A 70 -4.21 19.85 -19.78
N THR A 71 -4.74 19.91 -18.56
CA THR A 71 -5.58 21.02 -18.10
C THR A 71 -4.85 22.36 -18.39
N PRO A 72 -5.51 23.35 -19.05
CA PRO A 72 -4.89 24.66 -19.30
C PRO A 72 -4.49 25.38 -18.00
N GLY A 73 -3.40 26.14 -18.04
CA GLY A 73 -2.87 26.86 -16.86
C GLY A 73 -1.41 26.53 -16.53
N GLY A 74 -0.74 25.73 -17.37
CA GLY A 74 0.66 25.34 -17.17
C GLY A 74 0.83 24.14 -16.23
N PHE A 75 -0.26 23.44 -15.92
CA PHE A 75 -0.29 22.19 -15.17
C PHE A 75 0.44 21.06 -15.92
N PRO A 76 0.83 19.97 -15.21
CA PRO A 76 1.38 18.79 -15.84
C PRO A 76 0.57 18.32 -17.05
N SER A 77 1.26 17.96 -18.12
CA SER A 77 0.69 17.47 -19.38
C SER A 77 1.37 16.19 -19.85
N ALA A 78 0.91 15.59 -20.95
CA ALA A 78 1.54 14.40 -21.55
C ALA A 78 3.01 14.62 -21.96
N SER A 79 3.40 15.86 -22.27
CA SER A 79 4.80 16.19 -22.61
C SER A 79 5.66 16.59 -21.42
N SER A 80 5.05 16.80 -20.24
CA SER A 80 5.81 17.10 -19.02
C SER A 80 6.63 15.87 -18.58
N PRO A 81 7.84 16.07 -18.02
CA PRO A 81 8.53 15.03 -17.27
C PRO A 81 7.62 14.46 -16.17
N GLY A 82 7.61 13.15 -16.01
CA GLY A 82 6.67 12.47 -15.13
C GLY A 82 6.65 10.96 -15.36
N PRO A 83 5.68 10.26 -14.76
CA PRO A 83 5.53 8.83 -14.94
C PRO A 83 5.29 8.48 -16.42
N ALA A 84 5.89 7.37 -16.87
CA ALA A 84 5.65 6.86 -18.21
C ALA A 84 4.22 6.30 -18.34
N ASN A 85 3.68 5.75 -17.26
CA ASN A 85 2.35 5.17 -17.09
C ASN A 85 1.41 6.10 -16.29
N ARG A 86 1.44 7.41 -16.55
CA ARG A 86 0.73 8.45 -15.76
C ARG A 86 -0.80 8.44 -15.81
N GLY A 87 -1.41 7.52 -16.55
CA GLY A 87 -2.85 7.56 -16.77
C GLY A 87 -3.34 8.88 -17.40
N SER A 88 -4.49 9.34 -16.96
CA SER A 88 -5.16 10.58 -17.41
C SER A 88 -5.08 11.70 -16.38
N ASN A 89 -4.92 11.38 -15.10
CA ASN A 89 -5.15 12.27 -13.97
C ASN A 89 -3.95 12.33 -13.04
N PHE A 90 -3.86 13.39 -12.23
CA PHE A 90 -2.87 13.53 -11.17
C PHE A 90 -3.45 14.30 -9.98
N PHE A 91 -2.83 14.16 -8.82
CA PHE A 91 -3.16 14.91 -7.61
C PHE A 91 -2.57 16.31 -7.62
N PHE A 92 -3.34 17.29 -7.15
CA PHE A 92 -2.97 18.70 -7.13
C PHE A 92 -3.45 19.40 -5.85
N GLY A 93 -2.72 20.42 -5.40
CA GLY A 93 -2.97 21.12 -4.12
C GLY A 93 -4.21 22.02 -4.06
N GLY A 94 -4.81 22.42 -5.19
CA GLY A 94 -6.01 23.28 -5.17
C GLY A 94 -5.72 24.77 -4.97
N ALA A 95 -6.74 25.54 -4.58
CA ALA A 95 -6.63 27.00 -4.39
C ALA A 95 -6.14 27.44 -2.99
N ALA A 96 -6.19 26.56 -1.99
CA ALA A 96 -5.72 26.87 -0.64
C ALA A 96 -4.20 26.77 -0.54
N ALA A 97 -3.60 27.60 0.32
CA ALA A 97 -2.16 27.59 0.55
C ALA A 97 -1.64 26.25 1.11
N ILE A 98 -2.47 25.54 1.86
CA ILE A 98 -2.22 24.19 2.36
C ILE A 98 -3.39 23.29 1.98
N ALA A 99 -3.07 22.11 1.48
CA ALA A 99 -4.02 21.06 1.19
C ALA A 99 -3.46 19.71 1.60
N PHE A 100 -4.33 18.80 2.01
CA PHE A 100 -3.91 17.52 2.55
C PHE A 100 -4.85 16.39 2.11
N GLY A 101 -4.27 15.26 1.75
CA GLY A 101 -4.95 13.99 1.52
C GLY A 101 -4.37 12.92 2.44
N SER A 102 -5.20 12.03 2.97
CA SER A 102 -4.71 10.88 3.72
C SER A 102 -5.44 9.57 3.46
N GLN A 103 -4.72 8.48 3.73
CA GLN A 103 -5.26 7.13 3.88
C GLN A 103 -4.73 6.48 5.15
N THR A 104 -5.54 5.61 5.73
CA THR A 104 -5.10 4.70 6.79
C THR A 104 -5.08 3.30 6.19
N ILE A 105 -3.93 2.67 6.21
CA ILE A 105 -3.70 1.32 5.67
C ILE A 105 -3.55 0.37 6.86
N ASP A 106 -4.43 -0.62 6.96
CA ASP A 106 -4.32 -1.68 7.95
C ASP A 106 -3.33 -2.74 7.45
N VAL A 107 -2.32 -3.04 8.27
CA VAL A 107 -1.28 -4.04 7.99
C VAL A 107 -1.21 -5.10 9.09
N SER A 108 -2.20 -5.14 9.98
CA SER A 108 -2.27 -6.06 11.11
C SER A 108 -2.25 -7.53 10.69
N SER A 109 -2.65 -7.81 9.46
CA SER A 109 -2.64 -9.16 8.90
C SER A 109 -1.23 -9.69 8.60
N GLY A 110 -0.22 -8.81 8.55
CA GLY A 110 1.21 -9.15 8.47
C GLY A 110 1.96 -9.02 9.80
N ALA A 111 1.25 -8.95 10.94
CA ALA A 111 1.82 -8.67 12.25
C ALA A 111 2.98 -9.61 12.62
N THR A 112 2.85 -10.92 12.38
CA THR A 112 3.89 -11.91 12.69
C THR A 112 5.19 -11.59 11.97
N ASP A 113 5.15 -11.40 10.64
CA ASP A 113 6.35 -11.10 9.85
C ASP A 113 6.94 -9.72 10.19
N ILE A 114 6.08 -8.72 10.48
CA ILE A 114 6.50 -7.37 10.87
C ILE A 114 7.24 -7.43 12.21
N ASP A 115 6.69 -8.12 13.20
CA ASP A 115 7.26 -8.21 14.54
C ASP A 115 8.55 -9.05 14.55
N ALA A 116 8.65 -10.04 13.67
CA ALA A 116 9.88 -10.80 13.41
C ALA A 116 10.94 -10.01 12.61
N GLY A 117 10.61 -8.82 12.11
CA GLY A 117 11.54 -7.97 11.34
C GLY A 117 11.81 -8.47 9.92
N LEU A 118 10.92 -9.31 9.36
CA LEU A 118 11.06 -9.90 8.01
C LEU A 118 10.49 -9.01 6.90
N VAL A 119 9.78 -7.95 7.24
CA VAL A 119 9.09 -7.11 6.24
C VAL A 119 9.90 -5.86 5.91
N SER A 120 10.22 -5.72 4.64
CA SER A 120 10.72 -4.48 4.05
C SER A 120 9.60 -3.77 3.28
N TYR A 121 9.75 -2.46 3.10
CA TYR A 121 8.87 -1.66 2.25
C TYR A 121 9.67 -0.95 1.16
N ASN A 122 9.06 -0.80 -0.01
CA ASN A 122 9.42 0.18 -1.01
C ASN A 122 8.33 1.26 -1.09
N PHE A 123 8.73 2.51 -0.87
CA PHE A 123 7.85 3.67 -0.80
C PHE A 123 8.22 4.66 -1.90
N GLU A 124 7.32 4.90 -2.84
CA GLU A 124 7.57 5.67 -4.04
C GLU A 124 6.43 6.62 -4.38
N ALA A 125 6.76 7.72 -5.05
CA ALA A 125 5.80 8.60 -5.68
C ALA A 125 6.49 9.46 -6.75
N TYR A 126 5.73 9.87 -7.77
CA TYR A 126 6.12 11.01 -8.58
C TYR A 126 5.62 12.27 -7.88
N LEU A 127 6.54 13.18 -7.53
CA LEU A 127 6.22 14.43 -6.86
C LEU A 127 6.75 15.60 -7.70
N GLY A 128 6.06 16.74 -7.70
CA GLY A 128 6.44 17.85 -8.55
C GLY A 128 5.64 19.12 -8.38
N GLY A 129 5.72 19.94 -9.43
CA GLY A 129 5.04 21.22 -9.49
C GLY A 129 5.18 21.88 -10.85
N LYS A 130 4.95 23.20 -10.90
CA LYS A 130 4.84 23.99 -12.12
C LYS A 130 6.02 24.94 -12.32
N GLY A 131 6.48 25.06 -13.57
CA GLY A 131 7.49 26.02 -14.01
C GLY A 131 8.64 26.19 -13.01
N ASN A 132 8.90 27.44 -12.61
CA ASN A 132 9.91 27.84 -11.63
C ASN A 132 9.33 28.08 -10.22
N GLU A 133 8.12 27.62 -9.93
CA GLU A 133 7.46 27.81 -8.63
C GLU A 133 7.98 26.80 -7.60
N GLU A 134 8.13 27.22 -6.34
CA GLU A 134 8.62 26.37 -5.23
C GLU A 134 7.49 25.73 -4.42
N ASP A 135 6.31 25.65 -5.04
CA ASP A 135 5.19 24.85 -4.54
C ASP A 135 5.64 23.40 -4.36
N ASN A 136 5.25 22.80 -3.24
CA ASN A 136 5.82 21.52 -2.81
C ASN A 136 4.74 20.51 -2.48
N ALA A 137 5.06 19.24 -2.74
CA ALA A 137 4.31 18.07 -2.32
C ALA A 137 5.20 17.19 -1.43
N VAL A 138 4.74 16.85 -0.23
CA VAL A 138 5.45 15.97 0.69
C VAL A 138 4.55 14.79 1.03
N LEU A 139 5.07 13.59 0.81
CA LEU A 139 4.38 12.35 1.14
C LEU A 139 5.04 11.71 2.36
N SER A 140 4.25 11.29 3.34
CA SER A 140 4.74 10.70 4.58
C SER A 140 4.01 9.41 4.94
N LEU A 141 4.75 8.49 5.55
CA LEU A 141 4.27 7.32 6.25
C LEU A 141 4.50 7.52 7.74
N VAL A 142 3.48 7.27 8.55
CA VAL A 142 3.61 7.08 9.99
C VAL A 142 3.21 5.65 10.30
N PHE A 143 4.16 4.86 10.76
CA PHE A 143 3.92 3.49 11.21
C PHE A 143 3.43 3.55 12.65
N ASN A 144 2.25 3.01 12.92
CA ASN A 144 1.62 3.06 14.24
C ASN A 144 1.39 1.66 14.81
N ASP A 145 1.56 1.53 16.12
CA ASP A 145 1.25 0.32 16.86
C ASP A 145 -0.27 0.09 17.04
N GLN A 146 -0.64 -0.97 17.74
CA GLN A 146 -2.02 -1.32 18.06
C GLN A 146 -2.79 -0.26 18.88
N ASN A 147 -2.07 0.65 19.55
CA ASN A 147 -2.64 1.74 20.35
C ASN A 147 -2.68 3.06 19.58
N GLY A 148 -2.28 3.06 18.30
CA GLY A 148 -2.16 4.26 17.47
C GLY A 148 -0.93 5.13 17.80
N GLN A 149 0.05 4.61 18.54
CA GLN A 149 1.30 5.32 18.81
C GLN A 149 2.30 5.12 17.66
N SER A 150 2.96 6.21 17.27
CA SER A 150 3.97 6.14 16.21
C SER A 150 5.21 5.37 16.67
N VAL A 151 5.56 4.32 15.93
CA VAL A 151 6.77 3.51 16.11
C VAL A 151 7.82 3.76 15.02
N GLY A 152 7.50 4.59 14.04
CA GLY A 152 8.43 5.03 13.01
C GLY A 152 7.79 5.96 11.98
N THR A 153 8.64 6.59 11.17
CA THR A 153 8.20 7.44 10.06
C THR A 153 9.09 7.33 8.83
N ALA A 154 8.52 7.61 7.67
CA ALA A 154 9.26 7.83 6.44
C ALA A 154 8.64 8.97 5.64
N SER A 155 9.44 9.69 4.86
CA SER A 155 8.94 10.77 4.00
C SER A 155 9.68 10.86 2.68
N LEU A 156 8.95 11.35 1.67
CA LEU A 156 9.45 11.74 0.36
C LEU A 156 9.16 13.23 0.19
N ASN A 157 10.21 14.02 0.02
CA ASN A 157 10.07 15.44 -0.27
C ASN A 157 10.02 15.67 -1.78
N GLY A 158 9.09 16.53 -2.21
CA GLY A 158 8.99 16.95 -3.60
C GLY A 158 10.26 17.65 -4.09
N PRO A 159 10.50 17.64 -5.42
CA PRO A 159 11.63 18.35 -6.00
C PRO A 159 11.48 19.87 -5.87
N SER A 160 12.58 20.57 -5.60
CA SER A 160 12.62 22.03 -5.81
C SER A 160 12.43 22.38 -7.29
N ALA A 161 12.12 23.63 -7.60
CA ALA A 161 12.03 24.09 -8.99
C ALA A 161 13.36 23.87 -9.74
N ALA A 162 14.50 24.07 -9.06
CA ALA A 162 15.82 23.81 -9.63
C ALA A 162 16.04 22.32 -9.95
N GLN A 163 15.60 21.40 -9.08
CA GLN A 163 15.67 19.96 -9.36
C GLN A 163 14.79 19.54 -10.54
N ARG A 164 13.68 20.25 -10.77
CA ARG A 164 12.84 20.10 -11.97
C ARG A 164 13.43 20.77 -13.22
N GLY A 165 14.56 21.48 -13.11
CA GLY A 165 15.11 22.27 -14.23
C GLY A 165 14.26 23.48 -14.61
N GLY A 166 13.41 23.97 -13.70
CA GLY A 166 12.51 25.11 -13.93
C GLY A 166 11.33 24.82 -14.86
N VAL A 167 11.03 23.55 -15.15
CA VAL A 167 9.89 23.16 -15.99
C VAL A 167 8.81 22.44 -15.19
N THR A 168 7.54 22.56 -15.62
CA THR A 168 6.43 21.80 -15.04
C THR A 168 6.65 20.31 -15.24
N GLY A 169 6.58 19.54 -14.16
CA GLY A 169 6.74 18.09 -14.20
C GLY A 169 6.86 17.47 -12.82
N LEU A 170 6.83 16.14 -12.81
CA LEU A 170 6.97 15.32 -11.61
C LEU A 170 8.23 14.46 -11.73
N LEU A 171 8.96 14.31 -10.64
CA LEU A 171 10.15 13.47 -10.56
C LEU A 171 9.90 12.32 -9.59
N LEU A 172 10.40 11.14 -9.94
CA LEU A 172 10.35 9.98 -9.04
C LEU A 172 11.11 10.30 -7.74
N ARG A 173 10.47 9.93 -6.64
CA ARG A 173 11.03 9.91 -5.29
C ARG A 173 10.80 8.52 -4.74
N SER A 174 11.83 7.93 -4.16
CA SER A 174 11.75 6.59 -3.59
C SER A 174 12.55 6.50 -2.30
N ARG A 175 12.10 5.59 -1.43
CA ARG A 175 12.79 5.19 -0.21
C ARG A 175 12.39 3.77 0.12
N SER A 176 13.36 2.97 0.55
CA SER A 176 13.11 1.63 1.06
C SER A 176 13.63 1.49 2.48
N GLY A 177 13.10 0.54 3.23
CA GLY A 177 13.53 0.25 4.60
C GLY A 177 12.80 -0.94 5.19
N LEU A 178 13.12 -1.28 6.44
CA LEU A 178 12.34 -2.25 7.21
C LEU A 178 11.10 -1.59 7.79
N VAL A 179 10.00 -2.33 7.84
CA VAL A 179 8.81 -1.94 8.60
C VAL A 179 9.15 -2.08 10.09
N PRO A 180 8.97 -1.04 10.92
CA PRO A 180 9.23 -1.16 12.36
C PRO A 180 8.37 -2.26 12.99
N GLY A 181 8.98 -3.11 13.82
CA GLY A 181 8.25 -4.10 14.60
C GLY A 181 7.15 -3.46 15.45
N GLY A 182 6.02 -4.14 15.61
CA GLY A 182 4.83 -3.63 16.31
C GLY A 182 3.88 -2.82 15.43
N THR A 183 4.22 -2.53 14.17
CA THR A 183 3.32 -1.80 13.25
C THR A 183 2.02 -2.59 13.02
N ARG A 184 0.88 -1.91 13.12
CA ARG A 184 -0.46 -2.43 12.81
C ARG A 184 -1.21 -1.57 11.82
N THR A 185 -0.95 -0.27 11.81
CA THR A 185 -1.52 0.65 10.82
C THR A 185 -0.45 1.58 10.27
N ILE A 186 -0.65 2.03 9.04
CA ILE A 186 0.16 3.07 8.41
C ILE A 186 -0.74 4.25 8.09
N GLN A 187 -0.40 5.41 8.63
CA GLN A 187 -1.00 6.66 8.21
C GLN A 187 -0.20 7.21 7.04
N LEU A 188 -0.77 7.16 5.84
CA LEU A 188 -0.26 7.84 4.65
C LEU A 188 -0.81 9.27 4.64
N GLY A 189 0.08 10.25 4.48
CA GLY A 189 -0.28 11.66 4.38
C GLY A 189 0.40 12.32 3.19
N LEU A 190 -0.37 13.04 2.38
CA LEU A 190 0.10 13.83 1.26
C LEU A 190 -0.20 15.30 1.53
N LEU A 191 0.83 16.07 1.83
CA LEU A 191 0.76 17.50 2.11
C LEU A 191 1.21 18.30 0.90
N PHE A 192 0.40 19.27 0.49
CA PHE A 192 0.75 20.26 -0.50
C PHE A 192 0.91 21.63 0.16
N SER A 193 1.91 22.40 -0.25
CA SER A 193 2.14 23.78 0.21
C SER A 193 2.44 24.73 -0.93
N ARG A 194 1.67 25.81 -1.00
CA ARG A 194 1.83 26.86 -2.01
C ARG A 194 2.98 27.80 -1.65
N ALA A 195 3.83 28.10 -2.62
CA ALA A 195 4.85 29.14 -2.48
C ALA A 195 4.38 30.47 -3.07
N THR A 196 3.73 30.44 -4.23
CA THR A 196 3.32 31.65 -4.96
C THR A 196 2.04 31.43 -5.75
N GLY A 197 1.53 32.50 -6.37
CA GLY A 197 0.41 32.41 -7.30
C GLY A 197 -0.96 32.12 -6.65
N PRO A 198 -2.00 31.95 -7.49
CA PRO A 198 -3.36 31.74 -7.02
C PRO A 198 -3.63 30.29 -6.59
N TYR A 199 -2.86 29.32 -7.08
CA TYR A 199 -3.05 27.90 -6.80
C TYR A 199 -1.83 27.30 -6.12
N ASN A 200 -2.06 26.26 -5.34
CA ASN A 200 -1.04 25.36 -4.85
C ASN A 200 -0.73 24.36 -5.97
N ASP A 201 0.30 24.68 -6.72
CA ASP A 201 0.69 23.95 -7.94
C ASP A 201 1.52 22.70 -7.62
N GLY A 202 1.68 22.35 -6.34
CA GLY A 202 2.23 21.08 -5.89
C GLY A 202 1.43 19.91 -6.48
N SER A 203 2.15 18.95 -7.06
CA SER A 203 1.57 17.84 -7.83
C SER A 203 2.13 16.50 -7.38
N ALA A 204 1.29 15.46 -7.39
CA ALA A 204 1.70 14.09 -7.09
C ALA A 204 0.97 13.07 -7.98
N ASP A 205 1.62 11.96 -8.27
CA ASP A 205 1.01 10.84 -9.01
C ASP A 205 1.76 9.52 -8.74
N ASN A 206 1.16 8.39 -9.10
CA ASN A 206 1.71 7.04 -8.99
C ASN A 206 2.34 6.77 -7.61
N ILE A 207 1.58 7.08 -6.55
CA ILE A 207 1.97 6.82 -5.17
C ILE A 207 1.90 5.31 -4.91
N SER A 208 2.98 4.76 -4.36
CA SER A 208 3.11 3.33 -4.09
C SER A 208 3.77 3.04 -2.76
N VAL A 209 3.19 2.09 -2.02
CA VAL A 209 3.82 1.45 -0.86
C VAL A 209 3.67 -0.05 -1.09
N VAL A 210 4.79 -0.75 -1.29
CA VAL A 210 4.80 -2.20 -1.51
C VAL A 210 5.60 -2.85 -0.40
N PHE A 211 5.04 -3.87 0.25
CA PHE A 211 5.79 -4.68 1.20
C PHE A 211 6.39 -5.90 0.52
N THR A 212 7.60 -6.26 0.93
CA THR A 212 8.29 -7.49 0.55
C THR A 212 8.69 -8.22 1.82
N ARG A 213 8.31 -9.50 1.89
CA ARG A 213 8.69 -10.41 2.95
C ARG A 213 10.02 -11.06 2.59
N ALA A 214 11.01 -10.98 3.47
CA ALA A 214 12.24 -11.74 3.36
C ALA A 214 11.98 -13.19 3.81
N CYS A 215 12.69 -14.13 3.19
CA CYS A 215 12.61 -15.52 3.61
C CYS A 215 13.28 -15.69 4.98
N PRO A 216 12.70 -16.52 5.87
CA PRO A 216 13.30 -16.80 7.16
C PRO A 216 14.71 -17.39 6.96
N PRO A 217 15.71 -16.96 7.74
CA PRO A 217 17.07 -17.49 7.62
C PRO A 217 17.16 -18.96 8.03
N CYS A 218 16.20 -19.45 8.81
CA CYS A 218 16.07 -20.84 9.20
C CYS A 218 14.85 -21.45 8.53
N VAL A 219 15.06 -22.41 7.63
CA VAL A 219 13.94 -23.09 6.94
C VAL A 219 13.06 -23.85 7.93
N ALA A 220 13.66 -24.38 9.01
CA ALA A 220 12.93 -25.09 10.06
C ALA A 220 12.04 -24.20 10.93
N ASP A 221 12.39 -22.92 11.13
CA ASP A 221 11.59 -21.91 11.84
C ASP A 221 10.98 -20.94 10.82
N PHE A 222 10.09 -21.49 9.98
CA PHE A 222 9.59 -20.83 8.78
C PHE A 222 8.75 -19.57 9.09
N ASN A 223 8.08 -19.57 10.25
CA ASN A 223 7.31 -18.42 10.70
C ASN A 223 8.15 -17.44 11.56
N ALA A 224 9.43 -17.75 11.78
CA ALA A 224 10.37 -16.98 12.61
C ALA A 224 9.83 -16.66 14.01
N SER A 225 9.05 -17.57 14.59
CA SER A 225 8.52 -17.45 15.95
C SER A 225 9.61 -17.72 17.00
N GLY A 226 10.69 -18.39 16.61
CA GLY A 226 11.76 -18.82 17.47
C GLY A 226 11.36 -20.02 18.34
N GLY A 227 12.36 -20.78 18.79
CA GLY A 227 12.15 -21.97 19.60
C GLY A 227 12.45 -23.25 18.83
N THR A 228 11.82 -24.35 19.24
CA THR A 228 11.94 -25.63 18.51
C THR A 228 10.93 -25.61 17.38
N PRO A 229 11.30 -26.04 16.15
CA PRO A 229 10.36 -26.15 15.05
C PRO A 229 9.07 -26.88 15.45
N ASP A 230 7.94 -26.30 15.08
CA ASP A 230 6.62 -26.79 15.50
C ASP A 230 5.63 -26.90 14.33
N ASP A 231 4.37 -27.19 14.63
CA ASP A 231 3.31 -27.35 13.62
C ASP A 231 2.89 -26.01 12.99
N ALA A 232 3.17 -24.87 13.63
CA ALA A 232 2.93 -23.56 13.05
C ALA A 232 3.97 -23.22 11.97
N ASP A 233 5.20 -23.73 12.07
CA ASP A 233 6.19 -23.65 10.98
C ASP A 233 5.73 -24.42 9.75
N VAL A 234 5.16 -25.60 9.97
CA VAL A 234 4.60 -26.44 8.91
C VAL A 234 3.42 -25.73 8.23
N ASP A 235 2.45 -25.21 8.99
CA ASP A 235 1.30 -24.45 8.41
C ASP A 235 1.80 -23.27 7.57
N ALA A 236 2.84 -22.56 8.04
CA ALA A 236 3.42 -21.43 7.33
C ALA A 236 4.15 -21.84 6.04
N PHE A 237 4.95 -22.91 6.08
CA PHE A 237 5.64 -23.44 4.89
C PHE A 237 4.65 -23.87 3.82
N PHE A 238 3.65 -24.70 4.16
CA PHE A 238 2.66 -25.17 3.19
C PHE A 238 1.77 -24.04 2.68
N THR A 239 1.54 -23.00 3.47
CA THR A 239 0.86 -21.79 2.99
C THR A 239 1.67 -21.08 1.91
N ALA A 240 2.98 -20.89 2.12
CA ALA A 240 3.89 -20.31 1.13
C ALA A 240 4.04 -21.20 -0.12
N TRP A 241 4.14 -22.52 0.07
CA TRP A 241 4.25 -23.50 -1.02
C TRP A 241 3.04 -23.48 -1.94
N ASN A 242 1.82 -23.51 -1.38
CA ASN A 242 0.57 -23.44 -2.16
C ASN A 242 0.42 -22.14 -2.96
N ARG A 243 1.15 -21.09 -2.60
CA ARG A 243 1.17 -19.80 -3.31
C ARG A 243 2.29 -19.68 -4.33
N GLY A 244 3.23 -20.64 -4.34
CA GLY A 244 4.44 -20.57 -5.14
C GLY A 244 5.37 -19.43 -4.71
N GLU A 245 5.40 -19.09 -3.42
CA GLU A 245 6.31 -18.06 -2.91
C GLU A 245 7.76 -18.55 -2.97
N ASP A 246 8.68 -17.67 -3.36
CA ASP A 246 10.13 -17.97 -3.42
C ASP A 246 10.67 -18.50 -2.08
N CYS A 247 10.08 -18.11 -0.95
CA CYS A 247 10.51 -18.60 0.36
C CYS A 247 10.21 -20.07 0.61
N ALA A 248 9.28 -20.68 -0.13
CA ALA A 248 9.02 -22.10 -0.08
C ALA A 248 9.92 -22.92 -1.01
N ASP A 249 10.74 -22.29 -1.87
CA ASP A 249 11.84 -22.95 -2.62
C ASP A 249 13.01 -23.22 -1.66
N ALA A 250 12.77 -24.12 -0.71
CA ALA A 250 13.69 -24.44 0.37
C ALA A 250 15.05 -24.90 -0.15
N ASN A 251 15.08 -25.61 -1.28
CA ASN A 251 16.31 -26.14 -1.87
C ASN A 251 16.99 -25.17 -2.85
N GLN A 252 16.39 -24.00 -3.08
CA GLN A 252 16.90 -22.94 -3.97
C GLN A 252 17.13 -23.43 -5.41
N SER A 253 16.33 -24.40 -5.86
CA SER A 253 16.41 -24.92 -7.23
C SER A 253 15.88 -23.92 -8.25
N GLY A 254 15.09 -22.94 -7.80
CA GLY A 254 14.45 -21.93 -8.60
C GLY A 254 13.17 -22.42 -9.27
N GLY A 255 12.22 -21.51 -9.45
CA GLY A 255 10.91 -21.82 -10.02
C GLY A 255 9.83 -21.95 -8.95
N THR A 256 8.71 -22.56 -9.30
CA THR A 256 7.64 -22.80 -8.32
C THR A 256 8.07 -23.94 -7.40
N PRO A 257 7.97 -23.79 -6.08
CA PRO A 257 8.39 -24.84 -5.16
C PRO A 257 7.68 -26.17 -5.40
N ASP A 258 8.41 -27.26 -5.19
CA ASP A 258 8.05 -28.61 -5.59
C ASP A 258 8.27 -29.66 -4.47
N ASP A 259 8.07 -30.94 -4.78
CA ASP A 259 8.17 -32.01 -3.80
C ASP A 259 9.59 -32.14 -3.20
N ALA A 260 10.64 -31.69 -3.89
CA ALA A 260 12.00 -31.69 -3.37
C ALA A 260 12.20 -30.59 -2.32
N ASP A 261 11.44 -29.50 -2.37
CA ASP A 261 11.43 -28.47 -1.33
C ASP A 261 10.78 -28.98 -0.04
N VAL A 262 9.66 -29.70 -0.17
CA VAL A 262 8.97 -30.31 0.97
C VAL A 262 9.89 -31.30 1.69
N GLN A 263 10.62 -32.11 0.92
CA GLN A 263 11.58 -33.07 1.49
C GLN A 263 12.67 -32.35 2.28
N LEU A 264 13.30 -31.32 1.70
CA LEU A 264 14.35 -30.57 2.38
C LEU A 264 13.81 -29.83 3.62
N PHE A 265 12.62 -29.24 3.53
CA PHE A 265 11.97 -28.58 4.66
C PHE A 265 11.83 -29.55 5.85
N PHE A 266 11.30 -30.75 5.63
CA PHE A 266 11.15 -31.72 6.73
C PHE A 266 12.48 -32.31 7.20
N ASP A 267 13.48 -32.45 6.32
CA ASP A 267 14.81 -32.89 6.72
C ASP A 267 15.44 -31.89 7.70
N LEU A 268 15.32 -30.59 7.42
CA LEU A 268 15.80 -29.50 8.29
C LEU A 268 14.94 -29.36 9.55
N TRP A 269 13.62 -29.40 9.42
CA TRP A 269 12.66 -29.30 10.53
C TRP A 269 12.90 -30.39 11.58
N ASN A 270 13.09 -31.64 11.18
CA ASN A 270 13.40 -32.76 12.09
C ASN A 270 14.76 -32.63 12.80
N GLN A 271 15.69 -31.85 12.23
CA GLN A 271 17.03 -31.63 12.77
C GLN A 271 17.11 -30.34 13.61
N GLY A 272 16.07 -29.50 13.63
CA GLY A 272 16.17 -28.15 14.16
C GLY A 272 17.14 -27.27 13.35
N GLY A 273 17.34 -27.61 12.07
CA GLY A 273 18.40 -27.06 11.24
C GLY A 273 18.04 -25.76 10.55
N CYS A 274 18.99 -24.83 10.58
CA CYS A 274 19.18 -23.81 9.56
C CYS A 274 20.43 -24.24 8.75
#